data_AF-A0A1B3E5Y9-F1
#
_entry.id   AF-A0A1B3E5Y9-F1
#
_cell.length_a   1.000
_cell.length_b   1.000
_cell.length_c   1.000
_cell.angle_alpha   90.00
_cell.angle_beta   90.00
_cell.angle_gamma   90.00
#
_symmetry.space_group_name_H-M   'P 1'
#
loop_
_entity.id
_entity.type
_entity.pdbx_description
1 polymer ?
#
loop_
_entity_poly.entity_id
_entity_poly.type
_entity_poly.pdbx_seq_one_letter_code
_entity_poly.pdbx_strand_id
1 'polypeptide(L)'
;MLDRFFDLYVMTPMQKPVLDSLRPAEQRNALGADCAAAPSLFNADWVHPIAVSFGNVRAYRQRLLARPSFARAVDEARPYRPLFPLGAPDRD
;
A
#
# COMPACT_ATOMS: atom_id res chain seq x y z
N MET A 1 -19.17 -7.90 6.71
CA MET A 1 -18.15 -8.96 6.91
C MET A 1 -16.83 -8.67 6.20
N LEU A 2 -16.83 -8.11 4.98
CA LEU A 2 -15.61 -7.67 4.30
C LEU A 2 -14.94 -6.44 4.95
N ASP A 3 -15.74 -5.53 5.51
CA ASP A 3 -15.30 -4.31 6.20
C ASP A 3 -14.24 -4.56 7.29
N ARG A 4 -14.52 -5.48 8.23
CA ARG A 4 -13.58 -5.91 9.27
C ARG A 4 -12.34 -6.63 8.72
N PHE A 5 -12.45 -7.31 7.58
CA PHE A 5 -11.30 -7.97 6.93
C PHE A 5 -10.37 -6.92 6.32
N PHE A 6 -10.90 -5.95 5.57
CA PHE A 6 -10.09 -4.84 5.05
C PHE A 6 -9.52 -3.97 6.19
N ASP A 7 -10.30 -3.66 7.22
CA ASP A 7 -9.81 -2.88 8.37
C ASP A 7 -8.69 -3.59 9.14
N LEU A 8 -8.87 -4.87 9.50
CA LEU A 8 -7.88 -5.58 10.31
C LEU A 8 -6.64 -5.98 9.51
N TYR A 9 -6.80 -6.46 8.27
CA TYR A 9 -5.69 -6.97 7.47
C TYR A 9 -4.98 -5.90 6.63
N VAL A 10 -5.67 -4.81 6.28
CA VAL A 10 -5.11 -3.73 5.44
C VAL A 10 -4.89 -2.45 6.25
N MET A 11 -5.83 -2.01 7.08
CA MET A 11 -5.72 -0.72 7.79
C MET A 11 -4.87 -0.76 9.07
N THR A 12 -4.91 -1.84 9.86
CA THR A 12 -4.05 -2.02 11.06
C THR A 12 -2.55 -1.87 10.79
N PRO A 13 -1.97 -2.42 9.71
CA PRO A 13 -0.58 -2.16 9.38
C PRO A 13 -0.26 -0.66 9.21
N MET A 14 -1.17 0.19 8.71
CA MET A 14 -0.92 1.61 8.43
C MET A 14 -0.50 2.47 9.63
N GLN A 15 -0.62 1.97 10.86
CA GLN A 15 -0.08 2.65 12.02
C GLN A 15 1.46 2.56 12.05
N LYS A 16 2.06 1.53 11.44
CA LYS A 16 3.52 1.32 11.42
C LYS A 16 4.30 2.39 10.68
N PRO A 17 3.93 2.86 9.46
CA PRO A 17 4.60 3.98 8.79
C PRO A 17 4.50 5.28 9.59
N VAL A 18 3.32 5.55 10.18
CA VAL A 18 3.11 6.73 11.03
C VAL A 18 4.00 6.66 12.26
N LEU A 19 4.00 5.54 12.98
CA LEU A 19 4.88 5.31 14.13
C LEU A 19 6.36 5.35 13.75
N ASP A 20 6.73 4.86 12.58
CA ASP A 20 8.11 4.94 12.08
C ASP A 20 8.54 6.38 11.78
N SER A 21 7.63 7.22 11.26
CA SER A 21 7.91 8.64 11.02
C SER A 21 8.22 9.42 12.30
N LEU A 22 7.64 8.98 13.43
CA LEU A 22 7.88 9.54 14.77
C LEU A 22 9.20 9.08 15.39
N ARG A 23 9.89 8.07 14.81
CA ARG A 23 11.21 7.63 15.30
C ARG A 23 12.31 8.61 14.87
N PRO A 24 13.40 8.70 15.67
CA PRO A 24 14.64 9.34 15.23
C PRO A 24 15.10 8.82 13.87
N ALA A 25 15.71 9.67 13.04
CA ALA A 25 16.05 9.34 11.66
C ALA A 25 16.93 8.07 11.56
N GLU A 26 17.88 7.89 12.47
CA GLU A 26 18.73 6.69 12.55
C GLU A 26 17.97 5.38 12.89
N GLN A 27 16.75 5.48 13.44
CA GLN A 27 15.96 4.34 13.91
C GLN A 27 14.76 4.01 13.00
N ARG A 28 14.62 4.70 11.86
CA ARG A 28 13.54 4.47 10.90
C ARG A 28 13.74 3.15 10.18
N ASN A 29 12.76 2.27 10.28
CA ASN A 29 12.72 0.99 9.58
C ASN A 29 11.89 1.14 8.30
N ALA A 30 12.55 1.63 7.25
CA ALA A 30 11.93 1.82 5.94
C ALA A 30 11.25 0.53 5.45
N LEU A 31 11.87 -0.64 5.61
CA LEU A 31 11.26 -1.91 5.19
C LEU A 31 9.95 -2.21 5.93
N GLY A 32 9.92 -2.02 7.25
CA GLY A 32 8.72 -2.22 8.07
C GLY A 32 7.62 -1.21 7.80
N ALA A 33 7.98 0.05 7.53
CA ALA A 33 7.05 1.09 7.09
C ALA A 33 6.50 0.79 5.69
N ASP A 34 7.34 0.37 4.75
CA ASP A 34 6.95 0.05 3.38
C ASP A 34 5.99 -1.14 3.30
N CYS A 35 6.29 -2.23 4.02
CA CYS A 35 5.40 -3.41 4.11
C CYS A 35 4.02 -3.06 4.66
N ALA A 36 3.94 -2.03 5.49
CA ALA A 36 2.72 -1.63 6.14
C ALA A 36 1.94 -0.55 5.38
N ALA A 37 2.62 0.34 4.66
CA ALA A 37 1.99 1.39 3.88
C ALA A 37 1.43 0.87 2.56
N ALA A 38 2.11 -0.09 1.93
CA ALA A 38 1.80 -0.49 0.58
C ALA A 38 0.35 -0.99 0.40
N PRO A 39 -0.16 -1.99 1.15
CA PRO A 39 -1.50 -2.54 0.88
C PRO A 39 -2.60 -1.47 0.85
N SER A 40 -2.54 -0.54 1.80
CA SER A 40 -3.52 0.54 1.89
C SER A 40 -3.35 1.59 0.81
N LEU A 41 -2.12 1.90 0.42
CA LEU A 41 -1.85 2.84 -0.65
C LEU A 41 -2.35 2.31 -2.01
N PHE A 42 -2.23 1.00 -2.24
CA PHE A 42 -2.81 0.34 -3.42
C PHE A 42 -4.33 0.37 -3.38
N ASN A 43 -4.94 -0.08 -2.29
CA ASN A 43 -6.40 -0.06 -2.15
C ASN A 43 -6.97 1.35 -2.30
N ALA A 44 -6.37 2.35 -1.64
CA ALA A 44 -6.80 3.74 -1.74
C ALA A 44 -6.77 4.22 -3.20
N ASP A 45 -5.67 3.99 -3.93
CA ASP A 45 -5.55 4.40 -5.33
C ASP A 45 -6.51 3.64 -6.27
N TRP A 46 -6.82 2.38 -5.96
CA TRP A 46 -7.79 1.58 -6.71
C TRP A 46 -9.22 2.07 -6.51
N VAL A 47 -9.60 2.46 -5.29
CA VAL A 47 -10.93 3.03 -4.99
C VAL A 47 -11.05 4.47 -5.50
N HIS A 48 -10.03 5.28 -5.23
CA HIS A 48 -9.98 6.68 -5.60
C HIS A 48 -8.57 7.07 -6.04
N PRO A 49 -8.35 7.31 -7.36
CA PRO A 49 -7.02 7.61 -7.88
C PRO A 49 -6.34 8.75 -7.13
N ILE A 50 -5.08 8.55 -6.73
CA ILE A 50 -4.29 9.56 -6.02
C ILE A 50 -4.05 10.74 -6.98
N ALA A 51 -4.64 11.89 -6.64
CA ALA A 51 -4.54 13.10 -7.45
C ALA A 51 -3.08 13.51 -7.70
N VAL A 52 -2.83 14.13 -8.85
CA VAL A 52 -1.49 14.56 -9.29
C VAL A 52 -0.85 15.55 -8.31
N SER A 53 -1.65 16.33 -7.59
CA SER A 53 -1.21 17.24 -6.53
C SER A 53 -0.46 16.54 -5.38
N PHE A 54 -0.72 15.25 -5.14
CA PHE A 54 -0.05 14.46 -4.11
C PHE A 54 1.26 13.81 -4.62
N GLY A 55 2.17 14.64 -5.16
CA GLY A 55 3.41 14.18 -5.81
C GLY A 55 4.29 13.27 -4.96
N ASN A 56 4.47 13.58 -3.67
CA ASN A 56 5.26 12.76 -2.75
C ASN A 56 4.68 11.35 -2.56
N VAL A 57 3.35 11.25 -2.48
CA VAL A 57 2.63 9.99 -2.29
C VAL A 57 2.75 9.13 -3.54
N ARG A 58 2.57 9.73 -4.72
CA ARG A 58 2.75 9.05 -6.01
C ARG A 58 4.18 8.55 -6.20
N ALA A 59 5.17 9.39 -5.90
CA ALA A 59 6.58 9.02 -5.98
C ALA A 59 6.94 7.88 -5.01
N TYR A 60 6.35 7.88 -3.81
CA TYR A 60 6.52 6.80 -2.85
C TYR A 60 5.92 5.48 -3.35
N ARG A 61 4.69 5.51 -3.90
CA ARG A 61 4.06 4.35 -4.53
C ARG A 61 4.90 3.75 -5.65
N GLN A 62 5.48 4.60 -6.51
CA GLN A 62 6.36 4.17 -7.59
C GLN A 62 7.64 3.51 -7.05
N ARG A 63 8.24 4.05 -5.97
CA ARG A 63 9.40 3.42 -5.32
C ARG A 63 9.06 2.05 -4.71
N LEU A 64 7.85 1.87 -4.19
CA LEU A 64 7.39 0.58 -3.69
C LEU A 64 7.28 -0.43 -4.83
N LEU A 65 6.62 -0.07 -5.95
CA LEU A 65 6.51 -0.93 -7.14
C LEU A 65 7.86 -1.30 -7.77
N ALA A 66 8.84 -0.40 -7.69
CA ALA A 66 10.19 -0.67 -8.20
C ALA A 66 10.98 -1.71 -7.38
N ARG A 67 10.49 -2.13 -6.20
CA ARG A 67 11.15 -3.16 -5.39
C ARG A 67 10.76 -4.56 -5.86
N PRO A 68 11.73 -5.46 -6.12
CA PRO A 68 11.43 -6.80 -6.62
C PRO A 68 10.46 -7.61 -5.74
N SER A 69 10.58 -7.49 -4.42
CA SER A 69 9.68 -8.18 -3.49
C SER A 69 8.23 -7.71 -3.58
N PHE A 70 8.03 -6.41 -3.81
CA PHE A 70 6.71 -5.80 -3.96
C PHE A 70 6.10 -6.10 -5.31
N ALA A 71 6.87 -5.94 -6.40
CA ALA A 71 6.44 -6.29 -7.74
C ALA A 71 5.95 -7.75 -7.80
N ARG A 72 6.73 -8.68 -7.25
CA ARG A 72 6.34 -10.09 -7.17
C ARG A 72 5.02 -10.30 -6.41
N ALA A 73 4.85 -9.66 -5.26
CA ALA A 73 3.62 -9.79 -4.47
C ALA A 73 2.39 -9.22 -5.21
N VAL A 74 2.55 -8.11 -5.94
CA VAL A 74 1.48 -7.50 -6.75
C VAL A 74 1.12 -8.39 -7.95
N ASP A 75 2.11 -9.00 -8.58
CA ASP A 75 1.92 -9.95 -9.69
C ASP A 75 1.20 -11.23 -9.23
N GLU A 76 1.68 -11.83 -8.13
CA GLU A 76 1.06 -13.02 -7.51
C GLU A 76 -0.39 -12.74 -7.07
N ALA A 77 -0.73 -11.48 -6.77
CA ALA A 77 -2.07 -11.07 -6.39
C ALA A 77 -3.03 -10.87 -7.57
N ARG A 78 -2.57 -10.84 -8.83
CA ARG A 78 -3.43 -10.60 -10.03
C ARG A 78 -4.65 -11.52 -10.10
N PRO A 79 -4.56 -12.85 -9.86
CA PRO A 79 -5.73 -13.74 -9.91
C PRO A 79 -6.83 -13.40 -8.91
N TYR A 80 -6.51 -12.70 -7.81
CA TYR A 80 -7.45 -12.36 -6.75
C TYR A 80 -8.08 -10.97 -6.91
N ARG A 81 -7.64 -10.16 -7.89
CA ARG A 81 -8.21 -8.84 -8.20
C ARG A 81 -9.73 -8.84 -8.42
N PRO A 82 -10.35 -9.88 -9.03
CA PRO A 82 -11.81 -9.96 -9.13
C PRO A 82 -12.54 -10.05 -7.79
N LEU A 83 -11.85 -10.42 -6.71
CA LEU A 83 -12.41 -10.45 -5.36
C LEU A 83 -12.42 -9.06 -4.70
N PHE A 84 -11.79 -8.06 -5.32
CA PHE A 84 -11.83 -6.69 -4.83
C PHE A 84 -13.25 -6.11 -5.03
N PRO A 85 -13.94 -5.63 -3.97
CA PRO A 85 -15.36 -5.29 -4.03
C PRO A 85 -15.75 -4.26 -5.09
N LEU A 86 -14.81 -3.39 -5.49
CA LEU A 86 -15.05 -2.31 -6.44
C LEU A 86 -14.46 -2.59 -7.84
N GLY A 87 -13.90 -3.79 -8.06
CA GLY A 87 -13.16 -4.14 -9.26
C GLY A 87 -11.77 -3.48 -9.27
N ALA A 88 -10.72 -4.27 -9.00
CA ALA A 88 -9.37 -3.73 -9.05
C ALA A 88 -8.97 -3.41 -10.50
N PRO A 89 -8.31 -2.26 -10.74
CA PRO A 89 -7.94 -1.83 -12.08
C PRO A 89 -6.85 -2.71 -12.70
N ASP A 90 -6.80 -2.74 -14.03
CA ASP A 90 -5.74 -3.39 -14.81
C ASP A 90 -4.52 -2.46 -14.99
N ARG A 91 -4.02 -1.98 -13.85
CA ARG A 91 -2.75 -1.26 -13.74
C ARG A 91 -1.97 -1.82 -12.55
N ASP A 92 -0.67 -1.53 -12.52
CA ASP A 92 0.31 -2.11 -11.59
C ASP A 92 0.59 -3.58 -11.85
#